data_AF-A0A564SA37-F1
#
_entry.id   AF-A0A564SA37-F1
#
_cell.length_a   1.000
_cell.length_b   1.000
_cell.length_c   1.000
_cell.angle_alpha   90.00
_cell.angle_beta   90.00
_cell.angle_gamma   90.00
#
_symmetry.space_group_name_H-M   'P 1'
#
loop_
_entity.id
_entity.type
_entity.pdbx_description
1 polymer ?
#
loop_
_entity_poly.entity_id
_entity_poly.type
_entity_poly.pdbx_seq_one_letter_code
_entity_poly.pdbx_strand_id
1 'polypeptide(L)'
;MKDTIWLFPLLFIFHDLEEITSFMPWIERNEKLLAKKAAFILNTHKGLSTEGFTLAVAEEFIVVVLVSFFALICHTRLLYLIWLGGFVAFALHLVVHILQAIWFRRYIPALATSILCLPVSSIIIWKASTLLRVNTVELLFFSLIGILIVISNLFFATQKRLKNFNINSILKM
;
A
#
# COMPACT_ATOMS: atom_id res chain seq x y z
N MET A 1 -22.84 1.72 2.04
CA MET A 1 -21.68 0.85 1.72
C MET A 1 -21.49 0.67 0.21
N LYS A 2 -22.51 0.29 -0.57
CA LYS A 2 -22.34 -0.01 -2.01
C LYS A 2 -21.61 1.08 -2.80
N ASP A 3 -21.99 2.34 -2.58
CA ASP A 3 -21.41 3.49 -3.32
C ASP A 3 -19.98 3.85 -2.89
N THR A 4 -19.52 3.35 -1.75
CA THR A 4 -18.20 3.68 -1.19
C THR A 4 -17.16 2.57 -1.37
N ILE A 5 -17.58 1.34 -1.65
CA ILE A 5 -16.68 0.16 -1.72
C ILE A 5 -15.62 0.34 -2.82
N TRP A 6 -16.03 0.83 -4.00
CA TRP A 6 -15.12 1.03 -5.13
C TRP A 6 -14.15 2.21 -4.95
N LEU A 7 -14.36 3.06 -3.94
CA LEU A 7 -13.41 4.14 -3.64
C LEU A 7 -12.09 3.59 -3.11
N PHE A 8 -12.07 2.39 -2.51
CA PHE A 8 -10.82 1.77 -2.06
C PHE A 8 -9.88 1.48 -3.24
N PRO A 9 -10.22 0.61 -4.20
CA PRO A 9 -9.33 0.35 -5.34
C PRO A 9 -9.03 1.63 -6.15
N LEU A 10 -9.99 2.55 -6.27
CA LEU A 10 -9.77 3.80 -7.00
C LEU A 10 -8.71 4.71 -6.32
N LEU A 11 -8.81 4.92 -5.01
CA LEU A 11 -7.84 5.73 -4.27
C LEU A 11 -6.48 5.04 -4.19
N PHE A 12 -6.47 3.72 -4.04
CA PHE A 12 -5.27 2.89 -4.04
C PHE A 12 -4.48 3.08 -5.34
N ILE A 13 -5.09 2.81 -6.49
CA ILE A 13 -4.36 2.91 -7.76
C ILE A 13 -3.97 4.36 -8.08
N PHE A 14 -4.80 5.34 -7.74
CA PHE A 14 -4.47 6.75 -7.95
C PHE A 14 -3.21 7.17 -7.17
N HIS A 15 -3.08 6.74 -5.92
CA HIS A 15 -1.89 6.96 -5.10
C HIS A 15 -0.68 6.22 -5.66
N ASP A 16 -0.83 4.92 -5.91
CA ASP A 16 0.28 4.06 -6.30
C ASP A 16 0.79 4.33 -7.71
N LEU A 17 0.02 4.96 -8.59
CA LEU A 17 0.52 5.44 -9.88
C LEU A 17 1.65 6.47 -9.70
N GLU A 18 1.57 7.33 -8.70
CA GLU A 18 2.66 8.25 -8.36
C GLU A 18 3.89 7.46 -7.86
N GLU A 19 3.66 6.42 -7.05
CA GLU A 19 4.73 5.58 -6.51
C GLU A 19 5.42 4.77 -7.62
N ILE A 20 4.67 4.06 -8.46
CA ILE A 20 5.18 3.27 -9.59
C ILE A 20 6.08 4.10 -10.50
N THR A 21 5.65 5.33 -10.82
CA THR A 21 6.39 6.18 -11.78
C THR A 21 7.65 6.79 -11.19
N SER A 22 7.70 7.01 -9.87
CA SER A 22 8.70 7.89 -9.26
C SER A 22 9.57 7.23 -8.20
N PHE A 23 9.15 6.10 -7.62
CA PHE A 23 9.80 5.47 -6.47
C PHE A 23 11.20 4.93 -6.77
N MET A 24 11.33 4.03 -7.75
CA MET A 24 12.63 3.44 -8.10
C MET A 24 13.66 4.50 -8.52
N PRO A 25 13.35 5.45 -9.43
CA PRO A 25 14.28 6.53 -9.77
C PRO A 25 14.65 7.42 -8.56
N TRP A 26 13.75 7.60 -7.60
CA TRP A 26 14.05 8.38 -6.39
C TRP A 26 15.00 7.65 -5.45
N ILE A 27 14.85 6.33 -5.28
CA ILE A 27 15.79 5.50 -4.48
C ILE A 27 17.20 5.63 -5.04
N GLU A 28 17.38 5.47 -6.36
CA GLU A 28 18.68 5.59 -7.04
C GLU A 28 19.32 6.97 -6.83
N ARG A 29 18.55 8.05 -7.03
CA ARG A 29 19.04 9.42 -6.83
C ARG A 29 19.37 9.76 -5.37
N ASN A 30 18.80 9.03 -4.41
CA ASN A 30 18.95 9.31 -2.98
C ASN A 30 19.70 8.21 -2.21
N GLU A 31 20.43 7.32 -2.88
CA GLU A 31 21.12 6.18 -2.24
C GLU A 31 21.96 6.60 -1.03
N LYS A 32 22.77 7.66 -1.16
CA LYS A 32 23.61 8.18 -0.05
C LYS A 32 22.80 8.65 1.15
N LEU A 33 21.65 9.30 0.90
CA LEU A 33 20.75 9.77 1.96
C LEU A 33 20.11 8.58 2.68
N LEU A 34 19.65 7.60 1.92
CA LEU A 34 18.99 6.40 2.44
C LEU A 34 19.97 5.50 3.20
N ALA A 35 21.18 5.31 2.70
CA ALA A 35 22.22 4.58 3.42
C ALA A 35 22.48 5.14 4.83
N LYS A 36 22.38 6.47 5.00
CA LYS A 36 22.56 7.15 6.29
C LYS A 36 21.32 7.11 7.19
N LYS A 37 20.13 7.33 6.62
CA LYS A 37 18.90 7.57 7.40
C LYS A 37 17.92 6.40 7.44
N ALA A 38 17.95 5.53 6.43
CA ALA A 38 16.95 4.49 6.22
C ALA A 38 17.56 3.31 5.42
N ALA A 39 18.66 2.74 5.92
CA ALA A 39 19.36 1.64 5.27
C ALA A 39 18.45 0.43 5.00
N PHE A 40 17.44 0.20 5.85
CA PHE A 40 16.43 -0.82 5.63
C PHE A 40 15.62 -0.60 4.34
N ILE A 41 15.15 0.63 4.08
CA ILE A 41 14.41 0.95 2.85
C ILE A 41 15.30 0.73 1.64
N LEU A 42 16.55 1.21 1.71
CA LEU A 42 17.51 0.99 0.62
C LEU A 42 17.74 -0.50 0.37
N ASN A 43 18.08 -1.28 1.40
CA ASN A 43 18.39 -2.70 1.25
C ASN A 43 17.21 -3.54 0.76
N THR A 44 15.98 -3.15 1.11
CA THR A 44 14.76 -3.86 0.67
C THR A 44 14.47 -3.66 -0.82
N HIS A 45 14.83 -2.49 -1.37
CA HIS A 45 14.50 -2.12 -2.74
C HIS A 45 15.73 -2.11 -3.67
N LYS A 46 16.94 -2.25 -3.14
CA LYS A 46 18.17 -2.27 -3.93
C LYS A 46 18.16 -3.48 -4.87
N GLY A 47 18.25 -3.21 -6.17
CA GLY A 47 18.20 -4.23 -7.22
C GLY A 47 16.79 -4.66 -7.63
N LEU A 48 15.73 -4.09 -7.05
CA LEU A 48 14.38 -4.24 -7.59
C LEU A 48 14.25 -3.36 -8.85
N SER A 49 13.74 -3.92 -9.96
CA SER A 49 13.46 -3.11 -11.16
C SER A 49 12.12 -2.39 -11.05
N THR A 50 11.89 -1.36 -11.86
CA THR A 50 10.59 -0.69 -11.94
C THR A 50 9.48 -1.67 -12.29
N GLU A 51 9.69 -2.60 -13.22
CA GLU A 51 8.73 -3.64 -13.57
C GLU A 51 8.46 -4.59 -12.39
N GLY A 52 9.53 -4.93 -11.65
CA GLY A 52 9.46 -5.71 -10.42
C GLY A 52 8.71 -4.98 -9.30
N PHE A 53 8.76 -3.66 -9.25
CA PHE A 53 7.95 -2.87 -8.32
C PHE A 53 6.49 -2.79 -8.79
N THR A 54 6.25 -2.42 -10.05
CA THR A 54 4.92 -2.32 -10.66
C THR A 54 4.10 -3.60 -10.52
N LEU A 55 4.71 -4.76 -10.80
CA LEU A 55 3.97 -6.01 -10.68
C LEU A 55 3.71 -6.38 -9.20
N ALA A 56 4.46 -5.86 -8.22
CA ALA A 56 4.16 -6.08 -6.80
C ALA A 56 2.94 -5.25 -6.38
N VAL A 57 2.92 -3.98 -6.79
CA VAL A 57 1.75 -3.09 -6.66
C VAL A 57 0.52 -3.69 -7.35
N ALA A 58 0.68 -4.28 -8.54
CA ALA A 58 -0.43 -4.92 -9.26
C ALA A 58 -1.01 -6.13 -8.50
N GLU A 59 -0.17 -6.94 -7.85
CA GLU A 59 -0.62 -8.06 -7.00
C GLU A 59 -1.44 -7.55 -5.81
N GLU A 60 -0.98 -6.49 -5.15
CA GLU A 60 -1.71 -5.85 -4.05
C GLU A 60 -3.03 -5.25 -4.52
N PHE A 61 -3.03 -4.54 -5.66
CA PHE A 61 -4.22 -3.99 -6.27
C PHE A 61 -5.28 -5.06 -6.56
N ILE A 62 -4.88 -6.24 -7.06
CA ILE A 62 -5.80 -7.36 -7.27
C ILE A 62 -6.45 -7.79 -5.95
N VAL A 63 -5.69 -7.86 -4.86
CA VAL A 63 -6.25 -8.19 -3.53
C VAL A 63 -7.29 -7.14 -3.11
N VAL A 64 -6.98 -5.85 -3.26
CA VAL A 64 -7.90 -4.74 -2.95
C VAL A 64 -9.19 -4.83 -3.77
N VAL A 65 -9.07 -5.12 -5.07
CA VAL A 65 -10.21 -5.31 -5.97
C VAL A 65 -11.04 -6.52 -5.55
N LEU A 66 -10.43 -7.66 -5.24
CA LEU A 66 -11.14 -8.86 -4.82
C LEU A 66 -11.89 -8.66 -3.50
N VAL A 67 -11.24 -8.05 -2.50
CA VAL A 67 -11.89 -7.72 -1.22
C VAL A 67 -13.09 -6.80 -1.44
N SER A 68 -12.94 -5.79 -2.30
CA SER A 68 -14.02 -4.86 -2.67
C SER A 68 -15.16 -5.57 -3.40
N PHE A 69 -14.83 -6.42 -4.38
CA PHE A 69 -15.79 -7.20 -5.15
C PHE A 69 -16.61 -8.13 -4.25
N PHE A 70 -15.96 -8.92 -3.38
CA PHE A 70 -16.68 -9.82 -2.48
C PHE A 70 -17.52 -9.07 -1.45
N ALA A 71 -17.04 -7.94 -0.92
CA ALA A 71 -17.85 -7.07 -0.06
C ALA A 71 -19.11 -6.56 -0.79
N LEU A 72 -18.99 -6.25 -2.07
CA LEU A 72 -20.12 -5.78 -2.88
C LEU A 72 -21.14 -6.86 -3.19
N ILE A 73 -20.73 -8.10 -3.49
CA ILE A 73 -21.65 -9.16 -3.92
C ILE A 73 -22.26 -9.92 -2.73
N CYS A 74 -21.46 -10.25 -1.71
CA CYS A 74 -21.89 -11.13 -0.62
C CYS A 74 -22.65 -10.40 0.49
N HIS A 75 -22.53 -9.06 0.58
CA HIS A 75 -23.28 -8.23 1.53
C HIS A 75 -23.17 -8.60 3.02
N THR A 76 -22.06 -9.23 3.45
CA THR A 76 -21.88 -9.62 4.86
C THR A 76 -21.15 -8.55 5.66
N ARG A 77 -21.53 -8.37 6.94
CA ARG A 77 -20.83 -7.46 7.87
C ARG A 77 -19.35 -7.81 7.97
N LEU A 78 -19.01 -9.10 8.02
CA LEU A 78 -17.62 -9.56 8.09
C LEU A 78 -16.78 -9.04 6.91
N LEU A 79 -17.28 -9.16 5.68
CA LEU A 79 -16.55 -8.67 4.50
C LEU A 79 -16.44 -7.14 4.49
N TYR A 80 -17.44 -6.43 5.01
CA TYR A 80 -17.34 -4.98 5.20
C TYR A 80 -16.29 -4.58 6.24
N LEU A 81 -16.14 -5.36 7.30
CA LEU A 81 -15.11 -5.13 8.31
C LEU A 81 -13.71 -5.45 7.76
N ILE A 82 -13.55 -6.52 6.97
CA ILE A 82 -12.28 -6.81 6.27
C ILE A 82 -11.94 -5.69 5.29
N TRP A 83 -12.91 -5.24 4.48
CA TRP A 83 -12.74 -4.10 3.58
C TRP A 83 -12.33 -2.83 4.33
N LEU A 84 -13.02 -2.51 5.43
CA LEU A 84 -12.71 -1.34 6.26
C LEU A 84 -11.31 -1.46 6.87
N GLY A 85 -10.95 -2.62 7.38
CA GLY A 85 -9.63 -2.90 7.93
C GLY A 85 -8.51 -2.66 6.91
N GLY A 86 -8.67 -3.19 5.69
CA GLY A 86 -7.76 -2.92 4.57
C GLY A 86 -7.71 -1.44 4.19
N PHE A 87 -8.85 -0.75 4.20
CA PHE A 87 -8.91 0.67 3.88
C PHE A 87 -8.25 1.55 4.95
N VAL A 88 -8.32 1.17 6.23
CA VAL A 88 -7.52 1.81 7.29
C VAL A 88 -6.03 1.53 7.09
N ALA A 89 -5.64 0.31 6.71
CA ALA A 89 -4.24 0.01 6.41
C ALA A 89 -3.70 0.90 5.27
N PHE A 90 -4.49 1.11 4.20
CA PHE A 90 -4.18 2.07 3.15
C PHE A 90 -4.05 3.50 3.68
N ALA A 91 -4.99 3.99 4.50
CA ALA A 91 -4.87 5.34 5.08
C ALA A 91 -3.61 5.51 5.95
N LEU A 92 -3.22 4.48 6.71
CA LEU A 92 -1.98 4.47 7.48
C LEU A 92 -0.74 4.49 6.57
N HIS A 93 -0.78 3.81 5.42
CA HIS A 93 0.28 3.86 4.41
C HIS A 93 0.48 5.30 3.88
N LEU A 94 -0.60 6.04 3.60
CA LEU A 94 -0.51 7.47 3.23
C LEU A 94 0.17 8.30 4.32
N VAL A 95 -0.16 8.05 5.58
CA VAL A 95 0.47 8.73 6.73
C VAL A 95 1.97 8.41 6.79
N VAL A 96 2.37 7.16 6.53
CA VAL A 96 3.78 6.77 6.49
C VAL A 96 4.55 7.60 5.46
N HIS A 97 4.02 7.79 4.25
CA HIS A 97 4.67 8.63 3.22
C HIS A 97 4.82 10.09 3.68
N ILE A 98 3.78 10.66 4.30
CA ILE A 98 3.85 12.03 4.83
C ILE A 98 4.93 12.13 5.92
N LEU A 99 4.98 11.18 6.85
CA LEU A 99 5.98 11.15 7.93
C LEU A 99 7.39 10.95 7.37
N GLN A 100 7.56 10.10 6.37
CA GLN A 100 8.84 9.91 5.67
C GLN A 100 9.30 11.21 5.02
N ALA A 101 8.43 11.95 4.34
CA ALA A 101 8.77 13.24 3.74
C ALA A 101 9.26 14.25 4.80
N ILE A 102 8.57 14.32 5.94
CA ILE A 102 8.96 15.19 7.07
C ILE A 102 10.33 14.78 7.63
N TRP A 103 10.56 13.47 7.82
CA TRP A 103 11.85 12.95 8.32
C TRP A 103 12.99 13.26 7.34
N PHE A 104 12.81 12.96 6.06
CA PHE A 104 13.81 13.24 5.03
C PHE A 104 13.98 14.73 4.77
N ARG A 105 12.99 15.56 5.14
CA ARG A 105 12.87 16.99 4.82
C ARG A 105 12.97 17.23 3.33
N ARG A 106 12.35 16.35 2.55
CA ARG A 106 12.37 16.35 1.09
C ARG A 106 11.05 15.82 0.56
N TYR A 107 10.73 16.20 -0.68
CA TYR A 107 9.70 15.51 -1.43
C TYR A 107 10.10 14.05 -1.63
N ILE A 108 9.16 13.15 -1.37
CA ILE A 108 9.26 11.74 -1.72
C ILE A 108 8.13 11.39 -2.69
N PRO A 109 8.33 10.38 -3.55
CA PRO A 109 7.27 9.79 -4.34
C PRO A 109 6.07 9.44 -3.47
N ALA A 110 4.86 9.64 -4.02
CA ALA A 110 3.59 9.39 -3.36
C ALA A 110 3.18 10.44 -2.30
N LEU A 111 3.98 11.48 -2.04
CA LEU A 111 3.64 12.52 -1.06
C LEU A 111 2.45 13.37 -1.49
N ALA A 112 2.41 13.83 -2.74
CA ALA A 112 1.35 14.74 -3.20
C ALA A 112 -0.01 14.03 -3.18
N THR A 113 -0.06 12.81 -3.72
CA THR A 113 -1.26 11.98 -3.67
C THR A 113 -1.62 11.57 -2.25
N SER A 114 -0.66 11.34 -1.34
CA SER A 114 -0.95 11.07 0.08
C SER A 114 -1.68 12.22 0.77
N ILE A 115 -1.21 13.46 0.57
CA ILE A 115 -1.83 14.66 1.14
C ILE A 115 -3.26 14.83 0.61
N LEU A 116 -3.48 14.52 -0.66
CA LEU A 116 -4.80 14.61 -1.29
C LEU A 116 -5.75 13.48 -0.85
N CYS A 117 -5.26 12.23 -0.78
CA CYS A 117 -6.08 11.05 -0.51
C CYS A 117 -6.40 10.88 0.98
N LEU A 118 -5.55 11.35 1.90
CA LEU A 118 -5.72 11.12 3.33
C LEU A 118 -7.01 11.77 3.90
N PRO A 119 -7.37 13.03 3.59
CA PRO A 119 -8.64 13.61 4.03
C PRO A 119 -9.86 12.85 3.51
N VAL A 120 -9.84 12.47 2.23
CA VAL A 120 -10.93 11.71 1.60
C VAL A 120 -11.08 10.34 2.25
N SER A 121 -9.96 9.64 2.47
CA SER A 121 -9.92 8.33 3.13
C SER A 121 -10.44 8.43 4.57
N SER A 122 -10.06 9.47 5.30
CA SER A 122 -10.51 9.70 6.68
C SER A 122 -12.03 9.88 6.76
N ILE A 123 -12.64 10.62 5.82
CA ILE A 123 -14.09 10.81 5.75
C ILE A 123 -14.79 9.47 5.44
N ILE A 124 -14.26 8.68 4.52
CA ILE A 124 -14.82 7.37 4.16
C ILE A 124 -14.73 6.39 5.34
N ILE A 125 -13.59 6.33 6.04
CA ILE A 125 -13.40 5.51 7.24
C ILE A 125 -14.41 5.88 8.31
N TRP A 126 -14.60 7.17 8.57
CA TRP A 126 -15.58 7.66 9.55
C TRP A 126 -17.01 7.28 9.15
N LYS A 127 -17.42 7.50 7.90
CA LYS A 127 -18.75 7.12 7.40
C LYS A 127 -18.98 5.61 7.44
N ALA A 128 -18.00 4.80 7.06
CA ALA A 128 -18.10 3.35 7.11
C ALA A 128 -18.20 2.83 8.55
N SER A 129 -17.37 3.37 9.45
CA SER A 129 -17.35 2.98 10.87
C SER A 129 -18.67 3.31 11.57
N THR A 130 -19.23 4.48 11.30
CA THR A 130 -20.54 4.90 11.84
C THR A 130 -21.68 4.03 11.28
N LEU A 131 -21.70 3.80 9.97
CA LEU A 131 -22.73 2.98 9.31
C LEU A 131 -22.71 1.52 9.79
N LEU A 132 -21.52 0.95 9.97
CA LEU A 132 -21.35 -0.42 10.45
C LEU A 132 -21.44 -0.52 11.98
N ARG A 133 -21.56 0.59 12.71
CA ARG A 133 -21.54 0.62 14.19
C ARG A 133 -20.33 -0.13 14.76
N VAL A 134 -19.15 0.19 14.21
CA VAL A 134 -17.88 -0.45 14.58
C VAL A 134 -17.41 0.12 15.91
N ASN A 135 -17.08 -0.74 16.87
CA ASN A 135 -16.43 -0.32 18.10
C ASN A 135 -14.90 -0.24 17.93
N THR A 136 -14.21 0.36 18.89
CA THR A 136 -12.74 0.55 18.82
C THR A 136 -11.98 -0.78 18.71
N VAL A 137 -12.44 -1.83 19.40
CA VAL A 137 -11.77 -3.15 19.37
C VAL A 137 -11.91 -3.79 18.00
N GLU A 138 -13.11 -3.78 17.42
CA GLU A 138 -13.35 -4.26 16.05
C GLU A 138 -12.47 -3.50 15.06
N LEU A 139 -12.44 -2.16 15.14
CA LEU A 139 -11.65 -1.36 14.22
C LEU A 139 -10.16 -1.74 14.31
N LEU A 140 -9.59 -1.79 15.51
CA LEU A 140 -8.18 -2.17 15.71
C LEU A 140 -7.89 -3.59 15.21
N PHE A 141 -8.77 -4.54 15.50
CA PHE A 141 -8.60 -5.93 15.09
C PHE A 141 -8.61 -6.09 13.57
N PHE A 142 -9.60 -5.51 12.89
CA PHE A 142 -9.68 -5.60 11.44
C PHE A 142 -8.62 -4.77 10.73
N SER A 143 -8.22 -3.61 11.28
CA SER A 143 -7.06 -2.86 10.78
C SER A 143 -5.77 -3.66 10.88
N LEU A 144 -5.54 -4.38 11.98
CA LEU A 144 -4.39 -5.27 12.11
C LEU A 144 -4.41 -6.38 11.06
N ILE A 145 -5.58 -7.01 10.83
CA ILE A 145 -5.74 -7.99 9.76
C ILE A 145 -5.39 -7.38 8.39
N GLY A 146 -5.91 -6.18 8.09
CA GLY A 146 -5.62 -5.47 6.85
C GLY A 146 -4.12 -5.23 6.65
N ILE A 147 -3.43 -4.73 7.68
CA ILE A 147 -1.98 -4.53 7.68
C ILE A 147 -1.23 -5.84 7.45
N LEU A 148 -1.63 -6.92 8.13
CA LEU A 148 -0.97 -8.23 7.98
C LEU A 148 -1.14 -8.79 6.56
N ILE A 149 -2.31 -8.60 5.93
CA ILE A 149 -2.56 -9.02 4.55
C ILE A 149 -1.61 -8.27 3.60
N VAL A 150 -1.51 -6.94 3.74
CA VAL A 150 -0.64 -6.08 2.91
C VAL A 150 0.83 -6.46 3.08
N ILE A 151 1.33 -6.53 4.33
CA ILE A 151 2.72 -6.89 4.61
C ILE A 151 3.06 -8.28 4.05
N SER A 152 2.15 -9.25 4.21
CA SER A 152 2.35 -10.60 3.69
C SER A 152 2.42 -10.59 2.16
N ASN A 153 1.52 -9.88 1.49
CA ASN A 153 1.52 -9.75 0.03
C ASN A 153 2.84 -9.16 -0.48
N LEU A 154 3.26 -8.02 0.07
CA LEU A 154 4.50 -7.34 -0.30
C LEU A 154 5.73 -8.20 -0.03
N PHE A 155 5.78 -8.91 1.09
CA PHE A 155 6.88 -9.83 1.40
C PHE A 155 7.02 -10.95 0.37
N PHE A 156 5.91 -11.58 -0.02
CA PHE A 156 5.93 -12.63 -1.05
C PHE A 156 6.27 -12.08 -2.43
N ALA A 157 5.74 -10.90 -2.78
CA ALA A 157 6.00 -10.25 -4.05
C ALA A 157 7.49 -9.92 -4.21
N THR A 158 8.11 -9.32 -3.19
CA THR A 158 9.51 -8.89 -3.21
C THR A 158 10.49 -10.06 -3.11
N GLN A 159 10.26 -11.06 -2.25
CA GLN A 159 11.13 -12.25 -2.14
C GLN A 159 11.26 -13.02 -3.45
N LYS A 160 10.15 -13.25 -4.16
CA LYS A 160 10.15 -13.97 -5.45
C LYS A 160 11.04 -13.27 -6.48
N ARG A 161 11.09 -11.93 -6.43
CA ARG A 161 11.75 -11.11 -7.46
C ARG A 161 13.23 -10.96 -7.21
N LEU A 162 13.65 -10.86 -5.94
CA LEU A 162 15.06 -10.93 -5.56
C LEU A 162 15.67 -12.30 -5.91
N LYS A 163 14.90 -13.40 -5.82
CA LYS A 163 15.36 -14.74 -6.21
C LYS A 163 15.43 -14.96 -7.73
N ASN A 164 14.47 -14.45 -8.51
CA ASN A 164 14.46 -14.60 -9.97
C ASN A 164 15.57 -13.81 -10.69
N PHE A 165 15.99 -12.66 -10.15
CA PHE A 165 17.15 -11.93 -10.68
C PHE A 165 18.46 -12.74 -10.55
N ASN A 166 18.59 -13.54 -9.49
CA ASN A 166 19.79 -14.35 -9.25
C ASN A 166 19.88 -15.58 -10.17
N ILE A 167 18.75 -16.06 -10.70
CA ILE A 167 18.72 -17.19 -11.65
C ILE A 167 19.00 -16.70 -13.09
N ASN A 168 18.44 -15.55 -13.47
CA ASN A 168 18.64 -14.99 -14.81
C ASN A 168 20.05 -14.43 -15.05
N SER A 169 20.82 -14.14 -13.99
CA SER A 169 22.26 -13.81 -14.10
C SER A 169 23.15 -15.03 -14.30
N ILE A 170 22.70 -16.23 -13.91
CA ILE A 170 23.48 -17.49 -14.04
C ILE A 170 23.25 -18.11 -15.42
N LEU A 171 22.07 -17.90 -16.03
CA LEU A 171 21.73 -18.43 -17.36
C LEU A 171 22.18 -17.54 -18.53
N LYS A 172 22.88 -16.43 -18.24
CA LYS A 172 23.49 -15.54 -19.25
C LYS A 172 25.02 -15.57 -19.27
N MET A 173 25.64 -16.49 -18.53
CA MET A 173 27.07 -16.86 -18.67
C MET A 173 27.17 -18.21 -19.37
#